data_AF-A0A819KA57-F1
#
_entry.id   AF-A0A819KA57-F1
#
_cell.length_a   1.000
_cell.length_b   1.000
_cell.length_c   1.000
_cell.angle_alpha   90.00
_cell.angle_beta   90.00
_cell.angle_gamma   90.00
#
_symmetry.space_group_name_H-M   'P 1'
#
loop_
_entity.id
_entity.type
_entity.pdbx_description
1 polymer ?
#
loop_
_entity_poly.entity_id
_entity_poly.type
_entity_poly.pdbx_seq_one_letter_code
_entity_poly.pdbx_strand_id
1 'polypeptide(L)'
;MKLIDGGSQVVDDITFGYKFNVYELDRILYLQDPKDQCIYDVFVDTGIRTGTDVLKALALGARAIFIGRPILYGLARGGHHGVKRVLEILKRELTYDMAYCGLTSIDQINKNILYKHG
;
A
#
# COMPACT_ATOMS: atom_id res chain seq x y z
N MET A 1 -0.55 -14.51 -5.45
CA MET A 1 -1.60 -15.33 -6.13
C MET A 1 -2.61 -14.36 -6.69
N LYS A 2 -2.76 -14.26 -8.02
CA LYS A 2 -3.63 -13.26 -8.66
C LYS A 2 -5.08 -13.74 -8.57
N LEU A 3 -5.87 -13.19 -7.66
CA LEU A 3 -7.31 -13.40 -7.66
C LEU A 3 -7.90 -12.32 -8.57
N ILE A 4 -8.51 -12.76 -9.67
CA ILE A 4 -9.28 -11.91 -10.57
C ILE A 4 -10.73 -12.30 -10.30
N ASP A 5 -11.49 -11.46 -9.59
CA ASP A 5 -12.88 -11.77 -9.29
C ASP A 5 -13.72 -11.65 -10.57
N GLY A 6 -14.56 -12.66 -10.83
CA GLY A 6 -15.23 -12.91 -12.12
C GLY A 6 -16.39 -11.96 -12.45
N GLY A 7 -16.28 -10.68 -12.11
CA GLY A 7 -17.30 -9.67 -12.36
C GLY A 7 -16.93 -8.26 -11.88
N SER A 8 -15.91 -8.11 -11.04
CA SER A 8 -15.34 -6.83 -10.63
C SER A 8 -13.89 -6.76 -11.07
N GLN A 9 -13.51 -5.70 -11.79
CA GLN A 9 -12.16 -5.47 -12.29
C GLN A 9 -11.17 -5.16 -11.13
N VAL A 10 -10.88 -6.15 -10.30
CA VAL A 10 -10.04 -6.04 -9.11
C VAL A 10 -8.89 -7.05 -9.20
N VAL A 11 -7.67 -6.58 -8.91
CA VAL A 11 -6.51 -7.45 -8.75
C VAL A 11 -5.96 -7.29 -7.35
N ASP A 12 -6.08 -8.37 -6.56
CA ASP A 12 -5.44 -8.48 -5.26
C ASP A 12 -4.09 -9.19 -5.44
N ASP A 13 -2.98 -8.49 -5.13
CA ASP A 13 -1.69 -9.14 -5.01
C ASP A 13 -1.42 -9.52 -3.55
N ILE A 14 -1.75 -10.78 -3.24
CA ILE A 14 -1.47 -11.41 -1.96
C ILE A 14 -0.11 -12.11 -2.08
N THR A 15 0.96 -11.48 -1.59
CA THR A 15 2.21 -12.17 -1.27
C THR A 15 2.15 -12.59 0.18
N PHE A 16 2.08 -13.91 0.41
CA PHE A 16 1.84 -14.54 1.71
C PHE A 16 2.95 -14.17 2.74
N GLY A 17 2.77 -13.08 3.47
CA GLY A 17 3.42 -12.84 4.76
C GLY A 17 4.93 -12.58 4.77
N TYR A 18 5.59 -12.30 3.64
CA TYR A 18 6.99 -11.85 3.62
C TYR A 18 7.08 -10.32 3.62
N LYS A 19 8.25 -9.77 3.98
CA LYS A 19 8.49 -8.32 4.10
C LYS A 19 8.23 -7.63 2.75
N PHE A 20 7.60 -6.44 2.77
CA PHE A 20 7.39 -5.62 1.56
C PHE A 20 8.75 -5.36 0.93
N ASN A 21 8.99 -5.94 -0.24
CA ASN A 21 10.21 -5.72 -0.99
C ASN A 21 9.88 -4.92 -2.24
N VAL A 22 10.55 -3.78 -2.38
CA VAL A 22 10.37 -2.87 -3.51
C VAL A 22 10.64 -3.51 -4.87
N TYR A 23 11.34 -4.65 -4.93
CA TYR A 23 11.59 -5.40 -6.17
C TYR A 23 10.40 -6.25 -6.65
N GLU A 24 9.42 -6.58 -5.79
CA GLU A 24 8.21 -7.29 -6.25
C GLU A 24 7.19 -6.35 -6.92
N LEU A 25 7.40 -5.04 -6.79
CA LEU A 25 6.51 -3.98 -7.26
C LEU A 25 6.52 -3.76 -8.78
N ASP A 26 7.49 -4.34 -9.49
CA ASP A 26 7.46 -4.39 -10.95
C ASP A 26 6.15 -5.04 -11.43
N ARG A 27 5.58 -5.99 -10.67
CA ARG A 27 4.30 -6.65 -11.02
C ARG A 27 3.09 -5.72 -10.94
N ILE A 28 3.07 -4.74 -10.03
CA ILE A 28 2.00 -3.72 -9.99
C ILE A 28 2.09 -2.82 -11.22
N LEU A 29 3.30 -2.44 -11.63
CA LEU A 29 3.54 -1.72 -12.87
C LEU A 29 3.09 -2.52 -14.10
N TYR A 30 3.29 -3.85 -14.13
CA TYR A 30 2.81 -4.71 -15.21
C TYR A 30 1.28 -4.79 -15.34
N LEU A 31 0.51 -4.33 -14.34
CA LEU A 31 -0.95 -4.23 -14.41
C LEU A 31 -1.42 -2.88 -14.96
N GLN A 32 -0.52 -1.91 -15.13
CA GLN A 32 -0.83 -0.60 -15.68
C GLN A 32 -0.78 -0.67 -17.22
N ASP A 33 -1.79 -0.11 -17.89
CA ASP A 33 -1.77 0.10 -19.35
C ASP A 33 -0.56 1.00 -19.70
N PRO A 34 0.11 0.82 -20.86
CA PRO A 34 1.13 1.73 -21.38
C PRO A 34 0.75 3.23 -21.42
N LYS A 35 -0.53 3.58 -21.21
CA LYS A 35 -1.01 4.95 -20.98
C LYS A 35 -0.98 5.44 -19.52
N ASP A 36 -0.29 4.73 -18.61
CA ASP A 36 -0.27 5.02 -17.17
C ASP A 36 -1.67 4.97 -16.51
N GLN A 37 -2.63 4.27 -17.13
CA GLN A 37 -3.98 4.09 -16.60
C GLN A 37 -4.20 2.63 -16.23
N CYS A 38 -4.31 2.33 -14.93
CA CYS A 38 -4.72 1.00 -14.51
C CYS A 38 -6.23 0.88 -14.77
N ILE A 39 -6.61 -0.03 -15.66
CA ILE A 39 -8.03 -0.34 -15.91
C ILE A 39 -8.65 -1.18 -14.78
N TYR A 40 -7.82 -1.67 -13.84
CA TYR A 40 -8.23 -2.45 -12.68
C TYR A 40 -7.90 -1.69 -11.39
N ASP A 41 -8.74 -1.85 -10.36
CA ASP A 41 -8.37 -1.44 -9.02
C ASP A 41 -7.35 -2.45 -8.45
N VAL A 42 -6.17 -1.96 -8.05
CA VAL A 42 -5.11 -2.78 -7.46
C VAL A 42 -5.10 -2.59 -5.95
N PHE A 43 -5.18 -3.68 -5.19
CA PHE A 43 -5.00 -3.66 -3.74
C PHE A 43 -3.75 -4.44 -3.34
N VAL A 44 -3.06 -3.96 -2.30
CA VAL A 44 -1.78 -4.53 -1.87
C VAL A 44 -1.84 -4.96 -0.41
N ASP A 45 -1.54 -6.23 -0.15
CA ASP A 45 -1.29 -6.75 1.21
C ASP A 45 0.03 -7.52 1.22
N THR A 46 1.13 -6.82 1.45
CA THR A 46 2.37 -7.51 1.81
C THR A 46 3.20 -6.62 2.68
N GLY A 47 3.54 -7.09 3.88
CA GLY A 47 4.60 -6.50 4.70
C GLY A 47 4.50 -5.02 5.09
N ILE A 48 3.37 -4.32 4.92
CA ILE A 48 3.21 -2.90 5.30
C ILE A 48 3.41 -2.71 6.79
N ARG A 49 4.40 -1.91 7.21
CA ARG A 49 4.70 -1.63 8.63
C ARG A 49 4.81 -0.14 8.95
N THR A 50 5.09 0.71 7.97
CA THR A 50 5.27 2.16 8.16
C THR A 50 4.41 2.98 7.22
N GLY A 51 4.29 4.29 7.50
CA GLY A 51 3.71 5.27 6.56
C GLY A 51 4.39 5.28 5.18
N THR A 52 5.72 5.16 5.14
CA THR A 52 6.48 5.14 3.88
C THR A 52 6.19 3.90 3.04
N ASP A 53 5.88 2.75 3.64
CA ASP A 53 5.44 1.57 2.90
C ASP A 53 4.09 1.84 2.22
N VAL A 54 3.15 2.46 2.94
CA VAL A 54 1.84 2.86 2.40
C VAL A 54 2.01 3.87 1.27
N LEU A 55 2.81 4.91 1.49
CA LEU A 55 3.07 5.97 0.51
C LEU A 55 3.67 5.41 -0.78
N LYS A 56 4.63 4.48 -0.68
CA LYS A 56 5.23 3.82 -1.84
C LYS A 56 4.22 2.97 -2.60
N ALA A 57 3.41 2.17 -1.91
CA ALA A 57 2.40 1.34 -2.54
C ALA A 57 1.39 2.20 -3.33
N LEU A 58 0.90 3.29 -2.73
CA LEU A 58 0.01 4.24 -3.39
C LEU A 58 0.69 4.93 -4.59
N ALA A 59 1.96 5.36 -4.45
CA ALA A 59 2.71 5.98 -5.54
C ALA A 59 2.96 5.05 -6.73
N LEU A 60 2.95 3.75 -6.50
CA LEU A 60 3.05 2.72 -7.53
C LEU A 60 1.70 2.32 -8.13
N GLY A 61 0.60 2.94 -7.69
CA GLY A 61 -0.73 2.75 -8.26
C GLY A 61 -1.63 1.79 -7.50
N ALA A 62 -1.30 1.42 -6.26
CA ALA A 62 -2.27 0.76 -5.39
C ALA A 62 -3.42 1.73 -5.07
N ARG A 63 -4.67 1.25 -5.17
CA ARG A 63 -5.86 1.97 -4.74
C ARG A 63 -6.00 1.98 -3.22
N ALA A 64 -5.70 0.85 -2.58
CA ALA A 64 -5.59 0.78 -1.14
C ALA A 64 -4.63 -0.34 -0.71
N ILE A 65 -4.29 -0.33 0.58
CA ILE A 65 -3.47 -1.35 1.21
C ILE A 65 -4.26 -2.09 2.28
N PHE A 66 -3.85 -3.32 2.59
CA PHE A 66 -4.32 -4.06 3.75
C PHE A 66 -3.19 -4.22 4.78
N ILE A 67 -3.59 -4.45 6.04
CA ILE A 67 -2.68 -4.57 7.18
C ILE A 67 -3.01 -5.87 7.90
N GLY A 68 -2.16 -6.89 7.74
CA GLY A 68 -2.32 -8.17 8.44
C GLY A 68 -1.76 -8.16 9.87
N ARG A 69 -0.53 -8.67 10.04
CA ARG A 69 0.08 -8.94 11.37
C ARG A 69 0.06 -7.78 12.37
N PRO A 70 0.30 -6.51 11.98
CA PRO A 70 0.24 -5.40 12.94
C PRO A 70 -1.12 -5.28 13.63
N ILE A 71 -2.23 -5.57 12.94
CA ILE A 71 -3.57 -5.57 13.53
C ILE A 71 -3.68 -6.67 14.60
N LEU A 72 -3.18 -7.87 14.32
CA LEU A 72 -3.16 -8.97 15.29
C LEU A 72 -2.31 -8.65 16.52
N TYR A 73 -1.17 -7.97 16.36
CA TYR A 73 -0.32 -7.56 17.48
C TYR A 73 -1.00 -6.49 18.34
N GLY A 74 -1.64 -5.50 17.72
CA GLY A 74 -2.46 -4.52 18.42
C GLY A 74 -3.58 -5.18 19.22
N LEU A 75 -4.30 -6.11 18.57
CA LEU A 75 -5.37 -6.89 19.20
C LEU A 75 -4.87 -7.67 20.42
N ALA A 76 -3.75 -8.40 20.29
CA ALA A 76 -3.17 -9.18 21.38
C ALA A 76 -2.69 -8.30 22.55
N ARG A 77 -2.19 -7.09 22.27
CA ARG A 77 -1.62 -6.21 23.30
C ARG A 77 -2.66 -5.41 24.09
N GLY A 78 -3.76 -5.03 23.45
CA GLY A 78 -4.72 -4.08 24.02
C GLY A 78 -6.13 -4.16 23.42
N GLY A 79 -6.52 -5.31 22.86
CA GLY A 79 -7.83 -5.52 22.26
C GLY A 79 -8.12 -4.50 21.15
N HIS A 80 -9.37 -4.05 21.08
CA HIS A 80 -9.79 -3.05 20.10
C HIS A 80 -9.03 -1.71 20.21
N HIS A 81 -8.61 -1.31 21.42
CA HIS A 81 -7.81 -0.10 21.61
C HIS A 81 -6.41 -0.24 21.00
N GLY A 82 -5.81 -1.43 21.10
CA GLY A 82 -4.53 -1.72 20.47
C GLY A 82 -4.62 -1.72 18.94
N VAL A 83 -5.69 -2.29 18.37
CA VAL A 83 -5.98 -2.19 16.92
C VAL A 83 -6.11 -0.74 16.48
N LYS A 84 -6.93 0.05 17.18
CA LYS A 84 -7.12 1.48 16.90
C LYS A 84 -5.78 2.23 16.91
N ARG A 85 -4.94 1.96 17.92
CA ARG A 85 -3.62 2.60 18.05
C ARG A 85 -2.70 2.28 16.88
N VAL A 86 -2.70 1.04 16.38
CA VAL A 86 -1.90 0.64 15.20
C VAL A 86 -2.34 1.45 13.97
N LEU A 87 -3.65 1.55 13.73
CA LEU A 87 -4.19 2.32 12.61
C LEU A 87 -3.89 3.83 12.74
N GLU A 88 -3.98 4.39 13.94
CA GLU A 88 -3.64 5.80 14.21
C GLU A 88 -2.15 6.10 13.97
N ILE A 89 -1.25 5.18 14.36
CA ILE A 89 0.19 5.31 14.11
C ILE A 89 0.45 5.34 12.60
N LEU A 90 -0.07 4.36 11.86
CA LEU A 90 0.13 4.29 10.40
C LEU A 90 -0.45 5.51 9.67
N LYS A 91 -1.65 5.96 10.07
CA LYS A 91 -2.26 7.17 9.51
C LYS A 91 -1.40 8.41 9.74
N ARG A 92 -0.86 8.56 10.96
CA ARG A 92 -0.01 9.70 11.32
C ARG A 92 1.31 9.65 10.56
N GLU A 93 1.96 8.49 10.46
CA GLU A 93 3.18 8.34 9.68
C GLU A 93 2.95 8.68 8.21
N LEU A 94 1.88 8.15 7.59
CA LEU A 94 1.53 8.49 6.20
C LEU A 94 1.34 10.01 6.03
N THR A 95 0.69 10.66 6.99
CA THR A 95 0.48 12.13 6.95
C THR A 95 1.83 12.88 6.99
N TYR A 96 2.77 12.44 7.83
CA TYR A 96 4.11 13.04 7.88
C TYR A 96 4.92 12.78 6.61
N ASP A 97 4.88 11.55 6.10
CA ASP A 97 5.63 11.18 4.90
C ASP A 97 5.11 11.93 3.66
N MET A 98 3.78 12.08 3.54
CA MET A 98 3.18 12.95 2.52
C MET A 98 3.65 14.40 2.66
N ALA A 99 3.67 14.95 3.88
CA ALA A 99 4.13 16.32 4.12
C ALA A 99 5.61 16.49 3.75
N TYR A 100 6.47 15.51 4.03
CA TYR A 100 7.87 15.52 3.62
C TYR A 100 8.06 15.48 2.09
N CYS A 101 7.12 14.86 1.37
CA CYS A 101 7.06 14.88 -0.08
C CYS A 101 6.33 16.10 -0.66
N GLY A 102 5.88 17.06 0.15
CA GLY A 102 5.14 18.24 -0.29
C GLY A 102 3.71 17.94 -0.77
N LEU A 103 3.14 16.81 -0.35
CA LEU A 103 1.80 16.36 -0.73
C LEU A 103 0.78 16.75 0.34
N THR A 104 -0.37 17.25 -0.11
CA THR A 104 -1.47 17.74 0.75
C THR A 104 -2.72 16.87 0.65
N SER A 105 -2.82 16.03 -0.38
CA SER A 105 -3.91 15.07 -0.57
C SER A 105 -3.39 13.75 -1.15
N ILE A 106 -4.16 12.67 -0.94
CA ILE A 106 -3.83 11.34 -1.44
C ILE A 106 -3.79 11.33 -2.98
N ASP A 107 -4.66 12.11 -3.64
CA ASP A 107 -4.73 12.20 -5.10
C ASP A 107 -3.47 12.79 -5.75
N GLN A 108 -2.60 13.44 -4.96
CA GLN A 108 -1.31 13.96 -5.45
C GLN A 108 -0.22 12.89 -5.43
N ILE A 109 -0.44 11.75 -4.77
CA ILE A 109 0.55 10.67 -4.68
C ILE A 109 0.69 9.99 -6.05
N ASN A 110 1.89 10.01 -6.61
CA ASN A 110 2.21 9.38 -7.88
C ASN A 110 3.70 9.01 -7.96
N LYS A 111 4.10 8.28 -9.00
CA LYS A 111 5.46 7.75 -9.19
C LYS A 111 6.58 8.80 -9.16
N ASN A 112 6.30 10.09 -9.35
CA ASN A 112 7.32 11.15 -9.34
C ASN A 112 7.96 11.38 -7.96
N ILE A 113 7.33 10.90 -6.88
CA ILE A 113 7.91 10.97 -5.53
C ILE A 113 8.88 9.81 -5.24
N LEU A 114 9.02 8.87 -6.18
CA LEU A 114 9.87 7.70 -6.03
C LEU A 114 11.20 7.93 -6.74
N TYR A 115 12.29 7.67 -6.03
CA TYR A 115 13.62 7.60 -6.63
C TYR A 115 13.82 6.22 -7.27
N LYS A 116 14.20 6.19 -8.55
CA LYS A 116 14.64 4.98 -9.24
C LYS A 116 16.16 4.93 -9.21
N HIS A 117 16.70 3.86 -8.64
CA HIS A 117 18.14 3.58 -8.77
C HIS A 117 18.39 3.02 -10.18
N GLY A 118 19.33 3.63 -10.90
CA GLY A 118 19.77 3.18 -12.22
C GLY A 118 20.76 2.03 -12.16
#